data_AF-A0A914KU16-F1
#
_entry.id   AF-A0A914KU16-F1
#
_cell.length_a   1.000
_cell.length_b   1.000
_cell.length_c   1.000
_cell.angle_alpha   90.00
_cell.angle_beta   90.00
_cell.angle_gamma   90.00
#
_symmetry.space_group_name_H-M   'P 1'
#
loop_
_entity.id
_entity.type
_entity.pdbx_description
1 polymer ?
#
loop_
_entity_poly.entity_id
_entity_poly.type
_entity_poly.pdbx_seq_one_letter_code
_entity_poly.pdbx_strand_id
1 'polypeptide(L)'
;MLRYLHEIRLLKHHAKILFSEKGLFPSIFNLATHAEIRASSTCGQNGPDYYCKLVEHVFLRQPQCDICDANNHHKNHPIDYAIDGTKRWWQSPTLSNGLNYERVNITLDLRQVVPTWVYLYIK
;
A
#
# COMPACT_ATOMS: atom_id res chain seq x y z
N MET A 1 -2.23 -4.93 24.27
CA MET A 1 -1.08 -5.19 23.38
C MET A 1 -1.48 -4.77 21.98
N LEU A 2 -1.35 -3.48 21.65
CA LEU A 2 -1.87 -2.87 20.41
C LEU A 2 -0.66 -2.40 19.61
N ARG A 3 -0.42 -2.95 18.42
CA ARG A 3 0.70 -2.50 17.57
C ARG A 3 0.35 -2.54 16.07
N TYR A 4 0.44 -1.34 15.49
CA TYR A 4 0.66 -0.93 14.10
C TYR A 4 -0.23 -1.53 13.00
N LEU A 5 -1.22 -0.75 12.53
CA LEU A 5 -1.63 -0.80 11.13
C LEU A 5 -0.68 0.08 10.33
N HIS A 6 0.13 -0.51 9.48
CA HIS A 6 0.70 0.20 8.34
C HIS A 6 -0.22 -0.06 7.14
N GLU A 7 -1.31 0.71 7.02
CA GLU A 7 -1.95 0.87 5.71
C GLU A 7 -0.95 1.66 4.85
N ILE A 8 -0.52 1.11 3.71
CA ILE A 8 0.37 1.81 2.77
C ILE A 8 -0.42 2.08 1.50
N ARG A 9 -0.63 3.36 1.19
CA ARG A 9 -1.22 3.82 -0.08
C ARG A 9 -0.27 4.76 -0.81
N LEU A 10 -0.02 4.53 -2.11
CA LEU A 10 0.69 5.47 -2.98
C LEU A 10 -0.34 6.29 -3.77
N LEU A 11 -0.27 7.64 -3.68
CA LEU A 11 -1.28 8.52 -4.30
C LEU A 11 -1.16 8.61 -5.83
N LYS A 12 -2.30 8.72 -6.51
CA LYS A 12 -2.40 9.14 -7.92
C LYS A 12 -2.75 10.63 -8.02
N HIS A 13 -1.95 11.40 -8.74
CA HIS A 13 -2.41 12.61 -9.42
C HIS A 13 -2.65 12.25 -10.89
N HIS A 14 -3.86 12.52 -11.39
CA HIS A 14 -4.19 12.34 -12.81
C HIS A 14 -3.49 13.41 -13.64
N ALA A 15 -2.56 13.02 -14.51
CA ALA A 15 -2.01 13.88 -15.55
C ALA A 15 -2.41 13.34 -16.93
N LYS A 16 -3.16 14.16 -17.69
CA LYS A 16 -3.35 13.97 -19.13
C LYS A 16 -2.09 14.48 -19.84
N ILE A 17 -1.59 13.71 -20.79
CA ILE A 17 -0.50 14.14 -21.67
C ILE A 17 -1.01 15.29 -22.54
N LEU A 18 -0.54 16.51 -22.25
CA LEU A 18 -0.52 17.62 -23.19
C LEU A 18 0.94 17.83 -23.56
N PHE A 19 1.33 17.43 -24.77
CA PHE A 19 2.60 17.85 -25.34
C PHE A 19 2.55 19.38 -25.48
N SER A 20 3.28 20.11 -24.63
CA SER A 20 3.51 21.54 -24.78
C SER A 20 4.92 21.74 -25.30
N GLU A 21 5.02 22.31 -26.49
CA GLU A 21 6.25 22.86 -27.02
C GLU A 21 6.80 23.91 -26.04
N LYS A 22 7.97 23.61 -25.44
CA LYS A 22 8.87 24.45 -24.61
C LYS A 22 9.08 23.88 -23.19
N GLY A 23 10.04 22.96 -23.12
CA GLY A 23 10.61 22.44 -21.86
C GLY A 23 10.80 20.93 -21.93
N LEU A 24 12.03 20.44 -21.78
CA LEU A 24 12.37 19.01 -21.84
C LEU A 24 12.06 18.28 -20.51
N PHE A 25 10.99 18.69 -19.83
CA PHE A 25 10.60 18.10 -18.55
C PHE A 25 9.25 17.39 -18.72
N PRO A 26 9.18 16.06 -18.46
CA PRO A 26 7.91 15.36 -18.50
C PRO A 26 6.96 15.92 -17.43
N SER A 27 5.66 15.94 -17.74
CA SER A 27 4.61 16.25 -16.77
C SER A 27 4.75 15.37 -15.54
N ILE A 28 4.52 15.88 -14.32
CA ILE A 28 4.57 15.06 -13.09
C ILE A 28 3.53 13.93 -13.17
N PHE A 29 3.95 12.68 -12.94
CA PHE A 29 3.07 11.50 -12.98
C PHE A 29 3.49 10.43 -11.95
N ASN A 30 2.58 9.51 -11.62
CA ASN A 30 2.86 8.42 -10.69
C ASN A 30 3.58 7.26 -11.41
N LEU A 31 4.90 7.16 -11.20
CA LEU A 31 5.76 6.11 -11.75
C LEU A 31 5.41 4.69 -11.24
N ALA A 32 4.84 4.57 -10.04
CA ALA A 32 4.56 3.30 -9.41
C ALA A 32 3.44 2.50 -10.12
N THR A 33 2.58 3.18 -10.89
CA THR A 33 1.45 2.54 -11.60
C THR A 33 1.86 1.47 -12.62
N HIS A 34 3.09 1.54 -13.13
CA HIS A 34 3.63 0.57 -14.10
C HIS A 34 4.87 -0.17 -13.55
N ALA A 35 5.16 0.03 -12.27
CA ALA A 35 6.27 -0.63 -11.60
C ALA A 35 5.89 -2.04 -11.20
N GLU A 36 6.87 -2.92 -11.07
CA GLU A 36 6.69 -4.19 -10.38
C GLU A 36 6.84 -3.95 -8.88
N ILE A 37 5.82 -4.31 -8.10
CA ILE A 37 5.85 -4.18 -6.64
C ILE A 37 5.84 -5.56 -5.98
N ARG A 38 6.62 -5.72 -4.91
CA ARG A 38 6.67 -6.95 -4.11
C ARG A 38 6.70 -6.60 -2.63
N ALA A 39 6.07 -7.42 -1.81
CA ALA A 39 6.15 -7.35 -0.35
C ALA A 39 6.67 -8.67 0.21
N SER A 40 7.48 -8.62 1.26
CA SER A 40 7.99 -9.83 1.91
C SER A 40 6.90 -10.66 2.58
N SER A 41 5.79 -10.03 2.97
CA SER A 41 4.66 -10.71 3.61
C SER A 41 3.37 -9.91 3.39
N THR A 42 2.25 -10.59 3.17
CA THR A 42 0.92 -9.97 3.02
C THR A 42 -0.09 -10.72 3.88
N CYS A 43 -1.06 -10.02 4.47
CA CYS A 43 -2.06 -10.67 5.31
C CYS A 43 -2.88 -11.72 4.54
N GLY A 44 -3.42 -12.70 5.25
CA GLY A 44 -4.31 -13.71 4.64
C GLY A 44 -3.61 -14.84 3.87
N GLN A 45 -2.28 -14.81 3.69
CA GLN A 45 -1.55 -15.82 2.89
C GLN A 45 -1.54 -17.22 3.54
N ASN A 46 -1.49 -17.30 4.88
CA ASN A 46 -1.47 -18.55 5.63
C ASN A 46 -2.85 -18.92 6.20
N GLY A 47 -3.92 -18.32 5.65
CA GLY A 47 -5.28 -18.41 6.16
C GLY A 47 -5.79 -17.07 6.72
N PRO A 48 -7.04 -17.03 7.22
CA PRO A 48 -7.68 -15.81 7.69
C PRO A 48 -6.92 -15.15 8.85
N ASP A 49 -6.60 -13.87 8.70
CA ASP A 49 -5.86 -13.05 9.66
C ASP A 49 -6.77 -11.98 10.28
N TYR A 50 -6.91 -11.97 11.61
CA TYR A 50 -7.76 -11.00 12.33
C TYR A 50 -7.00 -9.70 12.60
N TYR A 51 -7.59 -8.56 12.23
CA TYR A 51 -6.99 -7.24 12.50
C TYR A 51 -8.03 -6.24 13.04
N CYS A 52 -7.56 -5.22 13.76
CA CYS A 52 -8.40 -4.17 14.32
C CYS A 52 -7.81 -2.79 14.02
N LYS A 53 -8.59 -1.92 13.38
CA LYS A 53 -8.19 -0.54 13.09
C LYS A 53 -8.04 0.24 14.40
N LEU A 54 -6.87 0.84 14.59
CA LEU A 54 -6.68 1.89 15.59
C LEU A 54 -7.40 3.14 15.10
N VAL A 55 -8.69 3.23 15.41
CA VAL A 55 -9.34 4.53 15.42
C VAL A 55 -8.83 5.28 16.65
N GLU A 56 -8.47 6.54 16.44
CA GLU A 56 -8.09 7.47 17.49
C GLU A 56 -9.04 7.35 18.70
N HIS A 57 -8.50 7.40 19.92
CA HIS A 57 -9.19 7.17 21.19
C HIS A 57 -10.36 8.15 21.43
N VAL A 58 -11.43 8.05 20.66
CA VAL A 58 -12.73 8.59 21.05
C VAL A 58 -13.32 7.56 22.00
N PHE A 59 -13.33 7.90 23.29
CA PHE A 59 -13.68 7.11 24.48
C PHE A 59 -14.97 6.24 24.42
N LEU A 60 -15.69 6.21 23.30
CA LEU A 60 -17.01 5.61 23.15
C LEU A 60 -17.20 4.85 21.82
N ARG A 61 -16.14 4.59 21.04
CA ARG A 61 -16.26 3.79 19.80
C ARG A 61 -15.67 2.39 19.97
N GLN A 62 -16.45 1.38 19.61
CA GLN A 62 -15.99 0.00 19.54
C GLN A 62 -14.84 -0.12 18.53
N PRO A 63 -13.83 -0.96 18.81
CA PRO A 63 -12.74 -1.20 17.86
C PRO A 63 -13.31 -1.74 16.55
N GLN A 64 -12.90 -1.16 15.43
CA GLN A 64 -13.31 -1.62 14.10
C GLN A 64 -12.41 -2.79 13.70
N CYS A 65 -12.84 -4.01 14.04
CA CYS A 65 -12.13 -5.24 13.69
C CYS A 65 -12.73 -5.91 12.45
N ASP A 66 -11.88 -6.54 11.65
CA ASP A 66 -12.25 -7.33 10.48
C ASP A 66 -11.24 -8.47 10.27
N ILE A 67 -11.43 -9.25 9.22
CA ILE A 67 -10.61 -10.39 8.82
C ILE A 67 -10.02 -10.09 7.46
N CYS A 68 -8.71 -10.31 7.31
CA CYS A 68 -8.03 -10.37 6.03
C CYS A 68 -7.90 -11.83 5.57
N ASP A 69 -8.31 -12.15 4.35
CA ASP A 69 -8.17 -13.49 3.78
C ASP A 69 -7.79 -13.38 2.30
N ALA A 70 -6.65 -13.96 1.92
CA ALA A 70 -6.15 -13.90 0.55
C ALA A 70 -7.06 -14.64 -0.45
N ASN A 71 -7.81 -15.65 0.02
CA ASN A 71 -8.73 -16.43 -0.82
C ASN A 71 -10.09 -15.74 -1.02
N ASN A 72 -10.38 -14.69 -0.24
CA ASN A 72 -11.63 -13.95 -0.34
C ASN A 72 -11.40 -12.60 -1.01
N HIS A 73 -11.91 -12.42 -2.23
CA HIS A 73 -11.74 -11.19 -3.01
C HIS A 73 -12.21 -9.90 -2.29
N HIS A 74 -13.19 -10.00 -1.40
CA HIS A 74 -13.71 -8.84 -0.66
C HIS A 74 -12.89 -8.50 0.60
N LYS A 75 -12.06 -9.44 1.06
CA LYS A 75 -11.27 -9.34 2.29
C LYS A 75 -9.76 -9.49 2.03
N ASN A 76 -9.35 -9.52 0.77
CA ASN A 76 -7.95 -9.59 0.41
C ASN A 76 -7.35 -8.18 0.29
N HIS A 77 -6.06 -8.08 0.60
CA HIS A 77 -5.30 -6.84 0.56
C HIS A 77 -3.91 -7.05 -0.08
N PRO A 78 -3.85 -7.51 -1.35
CA PRO A 78 -2.61 -7.76 -2.08
C PRO A 78 -1.77 -6.49 -2.27
N ILE A 79 -0.46 -6.68 -2.51
CA ILE A 79 0.50 -5.58 -2.67
C ILE A 79 0.18 -4.68 -3.87
N ASP A 80 -0.45 -5.23 -4.91
CA ASP A 80 -0.85 -4.49 -6.10
C ASP A 80 -1.83 -3.36 -5.78
N TYR A 81 -2.64 -3.48 -4.72
CA TYR A 81 -3.55 -2.40 -4.29
C TYR A 81 -2.82 -1.14 -3.83
N ALA A 82 -1.51 -1.22 -3.53
CA ALA A 82 -0.73 -0.03 -3.21
C ALA A 82 -0.45 0.84 -4.45
N ILE A 83 -0.45 0.26 -5.66
CA ILE A 83 -0.09 0.94 -6.93
C ILE A 83 -1.20 0.95 -7.98
N ASP A 84 -2.28 0.19 -7.78
CA ASP A 84 -3.43 0.16 -8.68
C ASP A 84 -4.16 1.50 -8.77
N GLY A 85 -3.86 2.40 -7.81
CA GLY A 85 -4.44 3.71 -7.54
C GLY A 85 -5.95 3.77 -7.56
N THR A 86 -6.56 2.72 -7.03
CA THR A 86 -7.89 2.76 -6.43
C THR A 86 -7.76 3.26 -4.98
N LYS A 87 -8.85 3.24 -4.21
CA LYS A 87 -8.84 3.53 -2.76
C LYS A 87 -8.55 2.27 -1.92
N ARG A 88 -8.29 1.13 -2.57
CA ARG A 88 -7.89 -0.10 -1.89
C ARG A 88 -6.49 0.07 -1.30
N TRP A 89 -6.11 -0.84 -0.42
CA TRP A 89 -4.82 -0.79 0.26
C TRP A 89 -4.24 -2.19 0.35
N TRP A 90 -2.91 -2.25 0.41
CA TRP A 90 -2.19 -3.43 0.85
C TRP A 90 -2.09 -3.45 2.37
N GLN A 91 -2.07 -4.66 2.95
CA GLN A 91 -2.00 -4.87 4.39
C GLN A 91 -0.96 -5.95 4.74
N SER A 92 -0.06 -5.62 5.67
CA SER A 92 0.88 -6.58 6.26
C SER A 92 0.15 -7.57 7.19
N PRO A 93 0.73 -8.76 7.45
CA PRO A 93 0.25 -9.63 8.52
C PRO A 93 0.31 -8.93 9.88
N THR A 94 -0.56 -9.37 10.78
CA THR A 94 -0.56 -8.88 12.16
C THR A 94 0.59 -9.45 13.00
N LEU A 95 1.03 -8.70 14.02
CA LEU A 95 2.04 -9.17 14.97
C LEU A 95 1.58 -10.38 15.80
N SER A 96 0.28 -10.62 15.92
CA SER A 96 -0.27 -11.84 16.53
C SER A 96 0.11 -13.11 15.76
N ASN A 97 0.39 -13.01 14.46
CA ASN A 97 0.87 -14.13 13.66
C ASN A 97 2.37 -14.39 13.79
N GLY A 98 3.11 -13.51 14.48
CA GLY A 98 4.53 -13.72 14.76
C GLY A 98 5.34 -12.43 14.82
N LEU A 99 6.40 -12.44 15.62
CA LEU A 99 7.33 -11.31 15.78
C LEU A 99 8.17 -11.03 14.53
N ASN A 100 8.31 -12.02 13.65
CA ASN A 100 8.92 -11.87 12.33
C ASN A 100 8.20 -10.83 11.45
N TYR A 101 6.93 -10.52 11.73
CA TYR A 101 6.17 -9.48 11.03
C TYR A 101 6.37 -8.07 11.62
N GLU A 102 7.27 -7.89 12.58
CA GLU A 102 7.68 -6.55 13.05
C GLU A 102 8.40 -5.75 11.96
N ARG A 103 8.99 -6.42 10.98
CA ARG A 103 9.59 -5.80 9.80
C ARG A 103 9.07 -6.45 8.53
N VAL A 104 8.56 -5.63 7.62
CA VAL A 104 8.13 -6.04 6.29
C VAL A 104 8.86 -5.18 5.26
N ASN A 105 9.37 -5.81 4.21
CA ASN A 105 10.06 -5.13 3.13
C ASN A 105 9.12 -5.00 1.93
N ILE A 106 9.03 -3.79 1.38
CA ILE A 106 8.36 -3.52 0.10
C ILE A 106 9.41 -3.10 -0.91
N THR A 107 9.42 -3.76 -2.06
CA THR A 107 10.31 -3.49 -3.16
C THR A 107 9.49 -2.98 -4.33
N LEU A 108 9.88 -1.83 -4.89
CA LEU A 108 9.26 -1.23 -6.06
C LEU A 108 10.32 -1.11 -7.16
N ASP A 109 10.19 -1.93 -8.20
CA ASP A 109 11.02 -1.88 -9.39
C ASP A 109 10.33 -1.07 -10.49
N LEU A 110 10.84 0.15 -10.71
CA LEU A 110 10.30 1.07 -11.72
C LEU A 110 10.59 0.63 -13.16
N ARG A 111 11.52 -0.32 -13.36
CA ARG A 111 11.99 -0.81 -14.67
C ARG A 111 12.41 0.29 -15.66
N GLN A 112 12.72 1.48 -15.16
CA GLN A 112 13.04 2.69 -15.93
C GLN A 112 14.22 3.41 -15.29
N VAL A 113 15.09 3.97 -16.13
CA VAL A 113 16.11 4.92 -15.68
C VAL A 113 15.44 6.28 -15.60
N VAL A 114 15.14 6.73 -14.37
CA VAL A 114 14.57 8.06 -14.13
C VAL A 114 15.73 9.06 -14.04
N PRO A 115 15.83 10.05 -14.95
CA PRO A 115 16.95 11.00 -14.96
C PRO A 115 16.84 12.12 -13.91
N THR A 116 15.78 12.12 -13.10
CA THR A 116 15.42 13.20 -12.18
C THR A 116 14.99 12.67 -10.81
N TRP A 117 14.82 13.58 -9.85
CA TRP A 117 14.33 13.28 -8.49
C TRP A 117 12.95 12.62 -8.49
N VAL A 118 12.78 11.65 -7.59
CA VAL A 118 11.51 10.95 -7.34
C VAL A 118 11.14 11.13 -5.87
N TYR A 119 9.89 11.45 -5.60
CA TYR A 119 9.34 11.51 -4.25
C TYR A 119 8.55 10.22 -3.96
N LEU A 120 8.91 9.54 -2.87
CA LEU A 120 8.12 8.44 -2.34
C LEU A 120 7.16 8.99 -1.28
N TYR A 121 5.86 8.78 -1.47
CA TYR A 121 4.83 9.22 -0.55
C TYR A 121 3.95 8.05 -0.14
N ILE A 122 3.96 7.71 1.15
CA ILE A 122 3.16 6.66 1.76
C ILE A 122 2.07 7.32 2.60
N LYS A 123 0.82 6.91 2.39
CA LYS A 123 -0.36 7.35 3.14
C LYS A 123 -0.97 6.24 3.97
#